data_AF-A0A7X6W3F7-F1
#
_entry.id   AF-A0A7X6W3F7-F1
#
_cell.length_a   1.000
_cell.length_b   1.000
_cell.length_c   1.000
_cell.angle_alpha   90.00
_cell.angle_beta   90.00
_cell.angle_gamma   90.00
#
_symmetry.space_group_name_H-M   'P 1'
#
loop_
_entity.id
_entity.type
_entity.pdbx_description
1 polymer ?
#
loop_
_entity_poly.entity_id
_entity_poly.type
_entity_poly.pdbx_seq_one_letter_code
_entity_poly.pdbx_strand_id
1 'polypeptide(L)'
;MHRERESGQSLVLLAVALSTLLGFMALTVDVGHWFVARQRAVNVCDMAALAGAQDLSLTVDAASARRVQSVVLSIVNANNAEGFAISMSQVLGPDNPDIIISEFNDTVATNSALDSNIVWTDSQGNVVPRPGPGRGILVRGQIPVQPLFARIFGITGAKVIPAQTAVALGTVSTITGNLVPFGVSVHGIVDIESSPSATIEQQLTYRSWKDSWTGTPGAFGTLGLTHTSGTTLREEIQWGHFGTYGVGQYVAMTSGNKTGPIQQGTDGRIARSQYATIDEWLAAFHSDDPVAHQEALQDSRVVLIPIVDETQIIGESVRIVGFATYAIAEWRNGEKKVYGYFVKSTYQGSVGEGLAGFGTRSYYLL
;
A
#
# COMPACT_ATOMS: atom_id res chain seq x y z
N MET A 1 -16.68 -13.68 -83.17
CA MET A 1 -16.02 -13.36 -81.88
C MET A 1 -17.10 -12.84 -80.93
N HIS A 2 -17.81 -13.74 -80.25
CA HIS A 2 -18.86 -13.38 -79.28
C HIS A 2 -18.20 -13.16 -77.92
N ARG A 3 -18.32 -11.94 -77.38
CA ARG A 3 -18.03 -11.64 -75.97
C ARG A 3 -19.28 -12.05 -75.19
N GLU A 4 -19.24 -13.22 -74.57
CA GLU A 4 -20.25 -13.57 -73.56
C GLU A 4 -20.14 -12.58 -72.40
N ARG A 5 -21.28 -12.01 -72.01
CA ARG A 5 -21.38 -11.02 -70.93
C ARG A 5 -21.35 -11.74 -69.58
N GLU A 6 -20.22 -11.70 -68.89
CA GLU A 6 -20.05 -12.20 -67.51
C GLU A 6 -20.75 -11.32 -66.42
N SER A 7 -21.86 -10.66 -66.76
CA SER A 7 -22.51 -9.70 -65.84
C SER A 7 -23.38 -10.35 -64.74
N GLY A 8 -23.64 -11.66 -64.82
CA GLY A 8 -24.42 -12.39 -63.81
C GLY A 8 -23.55 -13.04 -62.72
N GLN A 9 -22.38 -13.56 -63.08
CA GLN A 9 -21.47 -14.24 -62.15
C GLN A 9 -20.75 -13.26 -61.22
N SER A 10 -20.42 -12.07 -61.72
CA SER A 10 -19.80 -11.01 -60.91
C SER A 10 -20.70 -10.51 -59.78
N LEU A 11 -22.02 -10.47 -60.00
CA LEU A 11 -22.99 -10.09 -58.96
C LEU A 11 -23.05 -11.11 -57.82
N VAL A 12 -23.02 -12.41 -58.14
CA VAL A 12 -23.02 -13.49 -57.15
C VAL A 12 -21.73 -13.48 -56.34
N LEU A 13 -20.58 -13.35 -57.02
CA LEU A 13 -19.28 -13.26 -56.36
C LEU A 13 -19.18 -12.02 -55.47
N LEU A 14 -19.72 -10.88 -55.92
CA LEU A 14 -19.76 -9.64 -55.13
C LEU A 14 -20.65 -9.80 -53.89
N ALA A 15 -21.83 -10.39 -54.03
CA ALA A 15 -22.74 -10.61 -52.90
C ALA A 15 -22.10 -11.53 -51.84
N VAL A 16 -21.49 -12.64 -52.27
CA VAL A 16 -20.78 -13.54 -51.36
C VAL A 16 -19.60 -12.82 -50.71
N ALA A 17 -18.78 -12.09 -51.47
CA ALA A 17 -17.64 -11.36 -50.94
C ALA A 17 -18.04 -10.30 -49.90
N LEU A 18 -19.11 -9.53 -50.17
CA LEU A 18 -19.63 -8.54 -49.23
C LEU A 18 -20.18 -9.19 -47.96
N SER A 19 -20.95 -10.27 -48.07
CA SER A 19 -21.44 -11.03 -46.91
C SER A 19 -20.28 -11.59 -46.07
N THR A 20 -19.23 -12.10 -46.71
CA THR A 20 -18.03 -12.57 -46.02
C THR A 20 -17.31 -11.43 -45.31
N LEU A 21 -17.12 -10.28 -45.95
CA LEU A 21 -16.49 -9.10 -45.35
C LEU A 21 -17.29 -8.56 -44.15
N LEU A 22 -18.62 -8.50 -44.26
CA LEU A 22 -19.50 -8.12 -43.14
C LEU A 22 -19.43 -9.12 -41.99
N GLY A 23 -19.33 -10.42 -42.29
CA GLY A 23 -19.12 -11.47 -41.28
C GLY A 23 -17.81 -11.29 -40.51
N PHE A 24 -16.71 -10.96 -41.20
CA PHE A 24 -15.43 -10.66 -40.56
C PHE A 24 -15.46 -9.35 -39.76
N MET A 25 -16.15 -8.32 -40.24
CA MET A 25 -16.33 -7.07 -39.51
C MET A 25 -17.10 -7.30 -38.20
N ALA A 26 -18.21 -8.05 -38.26
CA ALA A 26 -18.98 -8.46 -37.10
C ALA A 26 -18.11 -9.16 -36.05
N LEU A 27 -17.35 -10.18 -36.46
CA LEU A 27 -16.43 -10.91 -35.57
C LEU A 27 -15.38 -9.98 -34.96
N THR A 28 -14.81 -9.07 -35.76
CA THR A 28 -13.80 -8.12 -35.29
C THR A 28 -14.35 -7.19 -34.21
N VAL A 29 -15.59 -6.72 -34.35
CA VAL A 29 -16.25 -5.88 -33.35
C VAL A 29 -16.50 -6.66 -32.06
N ASP A 30 -16.98 -7.90 -32.14
CA ASP A 30 -17.17 -8.75 -30.96
C ASP A 30 -15.86 -9.03 -30.20
N VAL A 31 -14.79 -9.36 -30.93
CA VAL A 31 -13.46 -9.58 -30.32
C VAL A 31 -12.93 -8.30 -29.69
N GLY A 32 -13.08 -7.15 -30.35
CA GLY A 32 -12.73 -5.84 -29.80
C GLY A 32 -13.51 -5.53 -28.53
N HIS A 33 -14.80 -5.82 -28.51
CA HIS A 33 -15.66 -5.65 -27.34
C HIS A 33 -15.20 -6.51 -26.15
N TRP A 34 -14.86 -7.78 -26.38
CA TRP A 34 -14.28 -8.64 -25.34
C TRP A 34 -12.91 -8.16 -24.86
N PHE A 35 -12.07 -7.65 -25.76
CA PHE A 35 -10.74 -7.15 -25.40
C PHE A 35 -10.84 -5.92 -24.48
N VAL A 36 -11.73 -4.97 -24.80
CA VAL A 36 -12.00 -3.80 -23.95
C VAL A 36 -12.54 -4.22 -22.58
N ALA A 37 -13.47 -5.17 -22.53
CA ALA A 37 -13.98 -5.69 -21.28
C ALA A 37 -12.89 -6.37 -20.42
N ARG A 38 -11.96 -7.10 -21.05
CA ARG A 38 -10.79 -7.66 -20.34
C ARG A 38 -9.91 -6.57 -19.74
N GLN A 39 -9.58 -5.53 -20.51
CA GLN A 39 -8.75 -4.44 -20.00
C GLN A 39 -9.42 -3.72 -18.83
N ARG A 40 -10.73 -3.47 -18.93
CA ARG A 40 -11.52 -2.90 -17.83
C ARG A 40 -11.47 -3.80 -16.59
N ALA A 41 -11.68 -5.11 -16.74
CA ALA A 41 -11.64 -6.05 -15.63
C ALA A 41 -10.30 -6.01 -14.87
N VAL A 42 -9.18 -6.05 -15.60
CA VAL A 42 -7.83 -5.98 -15.02
C VAL A 42 -7.61 -4.64 -14.30
N ASN A 43 -7.94 -3.53 -14.96
CA ASN A 43 -7.77 -2.20 -14.36
C ASN A 43 -8.53 -2.07 -13.03
N VAL A 44 -9.75 -2.61 -12.96
CA VAL A 44 -10.53 -2.54 -11.71
C VAL A 44 -9.96 -3.47 -10.64
N CYS A 45 -9.50 -4.67 -10.99
CA CYS A 45 -8.79 -5.54 -10.06
C CYS A 45 -7.51 -4.88 -9.53
N ASP A 46 -6.74 -4.19 -10.37
CA ASP A 46 -5.53 -3.48 -9.98
C ASP A 46 -5.83 -2.33 -9.01
N MET A 47 -6.80 -1.48 -9.35
CA MET A 47 -7.23 -0.37 -8.48
C MET A 47 -7.73 -0.90 -7.13
N ALA A 48 -8.56 -1.94 -7.15
CA ALA A 48 -9.12 -2.54 -5.95
C ALA A 48 -8.03 -3.19 -5.08
N ALA A 49 -7.11 -3.95 -5.67
CA ALA A 49 -6.05 -4.62 -4.93
C ALA A 49 -5.09 -3.60 -4.31
N LEU A 50 -4.72 -2.56 -5.06
CA LEU A 50 -3.85 -1.50 -4.57
C LEU A 50 -4.50 -0.68 -3.45
N ALA A 51 -5.75 -0.28 -3.62
CA ALA A 51 -6.46 0.51 -2.61
C ALA A 51 -6.74 -0.31 -1.34
N GLY A 52 -7.12 -1.58 -1.49
CA GLY A 52 -7.22 -2.49 -0.35
C GLY A 52 -5.87 -2.66 0.34
N ALA A 53 -4.77 -2.76 -0.40
CA ALA A 53 -3.44 -2.95 0.18
C ALA A 53 -2.98 -1.73 0.97
N GLN A 54 -3.42 -0.52 0.60
CA GLN A 54 -3.12 0.70 1.35
C GLN A 54 -3.75 0.69 2.74
N ASP A 55 -4.99 0.19 2.83
CA ASP A 55 -5.81 0.13 4.04
C ASP A 55 -5.71 -1.24 4.76
N LEU A 56 -4.91 -2.15 4.22
CA LEU A 56 -4.56 -3.40 4.87
C LEU A 56 -3.71 -3.07 6.09
N SER A 57 -4.40 -2.93 7.22
CA SER A 57 -3.72 -2.77 8.49
C SER A 57 -2.78 -3.95 8.69
N LEU A 58 -1.59 -3.62 9.18
CA LEU A 58 -0.61 -4.60 9.63
C LEU A 58 -1.02 -5.23 10.98
N THR A 59 -2.19 -4.88 11.54
CA THR A 59 -2.95 -5.67 12.53
C THR A 59 -4.12 -6.39 11.88
N VAL A 60 -4.34 -7.65 12.25
CA VAL A 60 -5.55 -8.37 11.84
C VAL A 60 -6.63 -8.09 12.88
N ASP A 61 -7.31 -6.96 12.75
CA ASP A 61 -8.48 -6.64 13.57
C ASP A 61 -9.73 -6.50 12.68
N ALA A 62 -10.89 -6.72 13.27
CA ALA A 62 -12.16 -6.72 12.54
C ALA A 62 -12.49 -5.35 11.91
N ALA A 63 -11.98 -4.26 12.49
CA ALA A 63 -12.14 -2.90 11.97
C ALA A 63 -11.40 -2.73 10.63
N SER A 64 -10.12 -3.10 10.61
CA SER A 64 -9.28 -3.06 9.41
C SER A 64 -9.81 -3.95 8.31
N ALA A 65 -10.37 -5.11 8.69
CA ALA A 65 -11.05 -5.98 7.76
C ALA A 65 -12.24 -5.26 7.09
N ARG A 66 -13.14 -4.63 7.86
CA ARG A 66 -14.27 -3.86 7.30
C ARG A 66 -13.84 -2.71 6.41
N ARG A 67 -12.76 -2.00 6.74
CA ARG A 67 -12.30 -0.87 5.92
C ARG A 67 -11.76 -1.34 4.56
N VAL A 68 -10.87 -2.33 4.53
CA VAL A 68 -10.40 -2.98 3.29
C VAL A 68 -11.59 -3.43 2.45
N GLN A 69 -12.60 -4.00 3.12
CA GLN A 69 -13.84 -4.40 2.47
C GLN A 69 -14.58 -3.23 1.81
N SER A 70 -14.79 -2.16 2.56
CA SER A 70 -15.47 -0.96 2.10
C SER A 70 -14.75 -0.31 0.91
N VAL A 71 -13.42 -0.15 0.98
CA VAL A 71 -12.62 0.49 -0.08
C VAL A 71 -12.71 -0.30 -1.37
N VAL A 72 -12.46 -1.60 -1.32
CA VAL A 72 -12.53 -2.47 -2.50
C VAL A 72 -13.92 -2.39 -3.11
N LEU A 73 -14.98 -2.57 -2.31
CA LEU A 73 -16.36 -2.52 -2.77
C LEU A 73 -16.74 -1.15 -3.35
N SER A 74 -16.17 -0.05 -2.86
CA SER A 74 -16.41 1.29 -3.40
C SER A 74 -15.87 1.41 -4.84
N ILE A 75 -14.67 0.89 -5.10
CA ILE A 75 -14.04 0.87 -6.43
C ILE A 75 -14.85 -0.02 -7.35
N VAL A 76 -15.25 -1.20 -6.87
CA VAL A 76 -16.13 -2.11 -7.61
C VAL A 76 -17.42 -1.39 -8.01
N ASN A 77 -18.14 -0.80 -7.05
CA ASN A 77 -19.44 -0.19 -7.28
C ASN A 77 -19.37 1.03 -8.21
N ALA A 78 -18.31 1.83 -8.11
CA ALA A 78 -18.04 2.92 -9.04
C ALA A 78 -17.86 2.42 -10.48
N ASN A 79 -17.37 1.19 -10.67
CA ASN A 79 -17.17 0.56 -11.97
C ASN A 79 -18.34 -0.39 -12.37
N ASN A 80 -19.21 -0.80 -11.43
CA ASN A 80 -20.34 -1.71 -11.63
C ASN A 80 -21.55 -1.09 -12.36
N ALA A 81 -21.59 0.23 -12.56
CA ALA A 81 -22.60 0.88 -13.39
C ALA A 81 -22.63 0.33 -14.84
N GLU A 82 -21.68 -0.53 -15.22
CA GLU A 82 -21.56 -1.21 -16.51
C GLU A 82 -21.74 -2.76 -16.47
N GLY A 83 -22.22 -3.36 -15.36
CA GLY A 83 -22.57 -4.80 -15.30
C GLY A 83 -21.50 -5.75 -14.73
N PHE A 84 -20.75 -5.30 -13.73
CA PHE A 84 -19.64 -6.03 -13.13
C PHE A 84 -20.04 -6.71 -11.81
N ALA A 85 -19.54 -7.93 -11.59
CA ALA A 85 -19.70 -8.67 -10.35
C ALA A 85 -18.30 -8.99 -9.81
N ILE A 86 -17.80 -8.14 -8.92
CA ILE A 86 -16.75 -8.54 -7.98
C ILE A 86 -17.47 -9.00 -6.74
N SER A 87 -17.05 -10.13 -6.23
CA SER A 87 -17.40 -10.50 -4.88
C SER A 87 -16.16 -10.30 -3.99
N MET A 88 -16.35 -10.29 -2.68
CA MET A 88 -15.26 -10.14 -1.74
C MET A 88 -15.09 -11.40 -0.91
N SER A 89 -13.85 -11.79 -0.63
CA SER A 89 -13.56 -12.75 0.42
C SER A 89 -12.42 -12.23 1.25
N GLN A 90 -12.72 -11.68 2.42
CA GLN A 90 -11.69 -11.47 3.43
C GLN A 90 -11.20 -12.83 3.88
N VAL A 91 -9.89 -13.01 4.03
CA VAL A 91 -9.41 -14.12 4.86
C VAL A 91 -9.63 -13.76 6.30
N LEU A 92 -10.87 -13.93 6.72
CA LEU A 92 -11.22 -14.32 8.07
C LEU A 92 -12.45 -15.26 8.05
N GLY A 93 -12.62 -16.09 7.00
CA GLY A 93 -13.53 -17.27 6.91
C GLY A 93 -15.05 -17.10 7.22
N PRO A 94 -15.83 -18.20 7.15
CA PRO A 94 -16.25 -18.98 5.98
C PRO A 94 -17.69 -18.61 5.55
N ASP A 95 -18.06 -18.92 4.29
CA ASP A 95 -19.44 -18.97 3.72
C ASP A 95 -19.70 -18.11 2.45
N ASN A 96 -18.72 -17.96 1.54
CA ASN A 96 -19.02 -17.55 0.16
C ASN A 96 -17.95 -18.04 -0.85
N PRO A 97 -18.29 -18.90 -1.84
CA PRO A 97 -17.28 -19.66 -2.60
C PRO A 97 -16.58 -18.94 -3.79
N ASP A 98 -16.90 -17.68 -4.12
CA ASP A 98 -16.48 -17.13 -5.42
C ASP A 98 -15.24 -16.21 -5.41
N ILE A 99 -14.61 -15.95 -4.26
CA ILE A 99 -13.47 -15.00 -4.13
C ILE A 99 -12.53 -15.50 -3.04
N ILE A 100 -11.23 -15.23 -3.18
CA ILE A 100 -10.20 -15.70 -2.26
C ILE A 100 -9.19 -14.57 -2.03
N ILE A 101 -9.06 -14.06 -0.80
CA ILE A 101 -7.86 -13.35 -0.30
C ILE A 101 -6.98 -14.40 0.39
N SER A 102 -5.73 -14.13 0.80
CA SER A 102 -4.97 -15.01 1.73
C SER A 102 -4.24 -14.21 2.82
N GLU A 103 -4.43 -14.57 4.10
CA GLU A 103 -3.51 -14.18 5.17
C GLU A 103 -2.31 -15.12 5.22
N PHE A 104 -1.13 -14.57 5.46
CA PHE A 104 0.08 -15.35 5.69
C PHE A 104 0.48 -15.20 7.15
N ASN A 105 0.48 -16.30 7.89
CA ASN A 105 1.08 -16.35 9.22
C ASN A 105 2.09 -17.51 9.25
N ASP A 106 3.34 -17.21 9.62
CA ASP A 106 4.48 -18.15 9.54
C ASP A 106 4.67 -18.97 10.83
N THR A 107 3.63 -19.05 11.65
CA THR A 107 3.62 -19.94 12.81
C THR A 107 2.48 -20.93 12.65
N VAL A 108 2.87 -22.20 12.62
CA VAL A 108 2.04 -23.40 12.59
C VAL A 108 1.78 -23.94 11.17
N ALA A 109 2.55 -24.97 10.85
CA ALA A 109 2.24 -26.01 9.88
C ALA A 109 1.00 -26.82 10.30
N THR A 110 -0.15 -26.17 10.47
CA THR A 110 -1.44 -26.84 10.53
C THR A 110 -2.34 -26.23 9.48
N ASN A 111 -2.40 -26.95 8.35
CA ASN A 111 -3.58 -27.04 7.52
C ASN A 111 -4.85 -26.84 8.37
N SER A 112 -5.51 -25.70 8.19
CA SER A 112 -6.90 -25.56 8.56
C SER A 112 -7.64 -24.92 7.39
N ALA A 113 -7.97 -25.80 6.44
CA ALA A 113 -9.13 -25.75 5.54
C ALA A 113 -9.46 -24.45 4.76
N LEU A 114 -8.49 -23.60 4.42
CA LEU A 114 -8.67 -22.55 3.40
C LEU A 114 -7.60 -22.70 2.31
N ASP A 115 -7.95 -23.54 1.33
CA ASP A 115 -7.38 -23.78 0.00
C ASP A 115 -5.88 -24.08 -0.19
N SER A 116 -5.60 -25.38 -0.29
CA SER A 116 -4.42 -25.94 -0.96
C SER A 116 -4.39 -25.72 -2.49
N ASN A 117 -5.23 -24.86 -3.07
CA ASN A 117 -5.42 -24.68 -4.52
C ASN A 117 -5.21 -23.24 -5.03
N ILE A 118 -4.69 -22.32 -4.22
CA ILE A 118 -4.37 -20.95 -4.67
C ILE A 118 -3.06 -20.97 -5.45
N VAL A 119 -3.15 -20.88 -6.78
CA VAL A 119 -2.02 -20.65 -7.68
C VAL A 119 -1.80 -19.15 -7.80
N TRP A 120 -0.69 -18.64 -7.26
CA TRP A 120 -0.28 -17.25 -7.41
C TRP A 120 0.10 -17.00 -8.85
N THR A 121 -0.46 -15.97 -9.48
CA THR A 121 -0.02 -15.57 -10.81
C THR A 121 0.22 -14.08 -10.91
N ASP A 122 1.16 -13.68 -11.75
CA ASP A 122 1.37 -12.28 -12.09
C ASP A 122 0.19 -11.69 -12.89
N SER A 123 0.23 -10.38 -13.14
CA SER A 123 -0.70 -9.66 -14.04
C SER A 123 -0.87 -10.26 -15.46
N GLN A 124 0.00 -11.19 -15.85
CA GLN A 124 0.00 -11.86 -17.16
C GLN A 124 -0.52 -13.31 -17.06
N GLY A 125 -0.81 -13.80 -15.86
CA GLY A 125 -1.32 -15.15 -15.59
C GLY A 125 -0.24 -16.22 -15.40
N ASN A 126 1.04 -15.84 -15.31
CA ASN A 126 2.13 -16.79 -15.05
C ASN A 126 2.22 -17.12 -13.57
N VAL A 127 2.44 -18.40 -13.24
CA VAL A 127 2.57 -18.82 -11.83
C VAL A 127 3.80 -18.17 -11.19
N VAL A 128 3.62 -17.39 -10.14
CA VAL A 128 4.71 -16.78 -9.37
C VAL A 128 4.91 -17.51 -8.04
N PRO A 129 6.15 -17.58 -7.51
CA PRO A 129 6.38 -18.07 -6.16
C PRO A 129 5.57 -17.27 -5.15
N ARG A 130 5.13 -17.94 -4.07
CA ARG A 130 4.52 -17.27 -2.91
C ARG A 130 5.43 -16.09 -2.50
N PRO A 131 4.91 -14.86 -2.42
CA PRO A 131 5.66 -13.73 -1.89
C PRO A 131 6.19 -14.14 -0.51
N GLY A 132 7.44 -13.78 -0.20
CA GLY A 132 8.07 -14.11 1.08
C GLY A 132 7.27 -13.65 2.31
N PRO A 133 7.80 -13.79 3.54
CA PRO A 133 7.06 -13.43 4.76
C PRO A 133 6.48 -12.01 4.66
N GLY A 134 5.14 -11.91 4.58
CA GLY A 134 4.45 -10.69 4.18
C GLY A 134 2.95 -10.90 4.11
N ARG A 135 2.15 -9.84 4.29
CA ARG A 135 0.68 -9.89 4.10
C ARG A 135 0.35 -9.54 2.66
N GLY A 136 -0.82 -9.87 2.13
CA GLY A 136 -1.17 -9.50 0.76
C GLY A 136 -2.67 -9.51 0.51
N ILE A 137 -3.07 -8.90 -0.60
CA ILE A 137 -4.45 -8.90 -1.08
C ILE A 137 -4.51 -9.54 -2.45
N LEU A 138 -5.49 -10.41 -2.66
CA LEU A 138 -5.85 -10.95 -3.96
C LEU A 138 -7.27 -10.50 -4.28
N VAL A 139 -7.43 -9.78 -5.38
CA VAL A 139 -8.75 -9.40 -5.92
C VAL A 139 -9.02 -10.25 -7.14
N ARG A 140 -10.22 -10.83 -7.21
CA ARG A 140 -10.72 -11.57 -8.37
C ARG A 140 -12.05 -10.98 -8.79
N GLY A 141 -12.24 -10.86 -10.10
CA GLY A 141 -13.47 -10.35 -10.68
C GLY A 141 -13.80 -11.07 -11.98
N GLN A 142 -15.07 -11.01 -12.37
CA GLN A 142 -15.53 -11.54 -13.65
C GLN A 142 -16.49 -10.56 -14.32
N ILE A 143 -16.33 -10.37 -15.63
CA ILE A 143 -17.24 -9.55 -16.44
C ILE A 143 -17.98 -10.45 -17.43
N PRO A 144 -19.31 -10.61 -17.30
CA PRO A 144 -20.12 -11.25 -18.32
C PRO A 144 -20.31 -10.29 -19.50
N VAL A 145 -19.80 -10.66 -20.67
CA VAL A 145 -19.88 -9.84 -21.89
C VAL A 145 -20.78 -10.48 -22.91
N GLN A 146 -21.92 -9.84 -23.18
CA GLN A 146 -22.83 -10.29 -24.22
C GLN A 146 -22.21 -10.10 -25.61
N PRO A 147 -22.33 -11.09 -26.51
CA PRO A 147 -21.97 -10.93 -27.90
C PRO A 147 -22.91 -9.94 -28.60
N LEU A 148 -22.35 -9.07 -29.43
CA LEU A 148 -23.06 -8.10 -30.25
C LEU A 148 -23.55 -8.76 -31.55
N PHE A 149 -22.63 -9.14 -32.43
CA PHE A 149 -22.95 -9.70 -33.75
C PHE A 149 -22.70 -11.20 -33.85
N ALA A 150 -21.89 -11.78 -32.96
CA ALA A 150 -21.62 -13.22 -32.89
C ALA A 150 -22.89 -14.05 -32.65
N ARG A 151 -23.97 -13.41 -32.18
CA ARG A 151 -25.33 -13.97 -32.09
C ARG A 151 -25.87 -14.45 -33.44
N ILE A 152 -25.47 -13.81 -34.54
CA ILE A 152 -25.82 -14.22 -35.92
C ILE A 152 -25.25 -15.61 -36.23
N PHE A 153 -24.12 -15.97 -35.63
CA PHE A 153 -23.48 -17.28 -35.76
C PHE A 153 -23.91 -18.27 -34.67
N GLY A 154 -24.98 -17.98 -33.92
CA GLY A 154 -25.50 -18.84 -32.86
C GLY A 154 -24.78 -18.70 -31.51
N ILE A 155 -23.83 -17.77 -31.38
CA ILE A 155 -23.18 -17.48 -30.09
C ILE A 155 -24.05 -16.49 -29.33
N THR A 156 -24.93 -17.00 -28.45
CA THR A 156 -25.95 -16.19 -27.76
C THR A 156 -25.71 -16.00 -26.26
N GLY A 157 -24.82 -16.80 -25.67
CA GLY A 157 -24.46 -16.70 -24.26
C GLY A 157 -23.42 -15.61 -24.00
N ALA A 158 -23.49 -15.00 -22.82
CA ALA A 158 -22.45 -14.10 -22.36
C ALA A 158 -21.13 -14.85 -22.19
N LYS A 159 -20.04 -14.27 -22.70
CA LYS A 159 -18.68 -14.75 -22.42
C LYS A 159 -18.24 -14.16 -21.10
N VAL A 160 -17.92 -15.01 -20.13
CA VAL A 160 -17.37 -14.58 -18.84
C VAL A 160 -15.87 -14.34 -18.99
N ILE A 161 -15.41 -13.12 -18.68
CA ILE A 161 -14.01 -12.74 -18.73
C ILE A 161 -13.49 -12.61 -17.30
N PRO A 162 -12.60 -13.50 -16.84
CA PRO A 162 -11.99 -13.39 -15.52
C PRO A 162 -10.85 -12.37 -15.51
N ALA A 163 -10.67 -11.72 -14.38
CA ALA A 163 -9.49 -10.92 -14.05
C ALA A 163 -9.08 -11.16 -12.60
N GLN A 164 -7.79 -11.03 -12.33
CA GLN A 164 -7.26 -11.13 -10.99
C GLN A 164 -6.00 -10.28 -10.84
N THR A 165 -5.81 -9.74 -9.64
CA THR A 165 -4.62 -9.00 -9.26
C THR A 165 -4.25 -9.36 -7.84
N ALA A 166 -2.97 -9.61 -7.60
CA ALA A 166 -2.43 -9.80 -6.27
C ALA A 166 -1.43 -8.68 -5.93
N VAL A 167 -1.50 -8.19 -4.70
CA VAL A 167 -0.57 -7.21 -4.11
C VAL A 167 0.04 -7.85 -2.87
N ALA A 168 1.36 -7.82 -2.79
CA ALA A 168 2.09 -8.23 -1.59
C ALA A 168 2.58 -7.03 -0.79
N LEU A 169 2.59 -7.17 0.53
CA LEU A 169 3.17 -6.24 1.49
C LEU A 169 4.48 -6.82 2.03
N GLY A 170 5.55 -6.06 1.91
CA GLY A 170 6.85 -6.41 2.44
C GLY A 170 7.45 -5.31 3.31
N THR A 171 8.49 -5.65 4.05
CA THR A 171 9.26 -4.71 4.85
C THR A 171 9.96 -3.69 3.97
N VAL A 172 9.90 -2.42 4.37
CA VAL A 172 10.49 -1.33 3.59
C VAL A 172 12.02 -1.39 3.65
N SER A 173 12.68 -1.48 2.49
CA SER A 173 14.14 -1.41 2.39
C SER A 173 14.65 -0.01 2.09
N THR A 174 13.91 0.77 1.30
CA THR A 174 14.26 2.16 0.97
C THR A 174 13.02 3.03 1.00
N ILE A 175 13.14 4.20 1.62
CA ILE A 175 12.11 5.24 1.62
C ILE A 175 12.57 6.45 0.81
N THR A 176 11.60 7.17 0.26
CA THR A 176 11.81 8.50 -0.32
C THR A 176 10.69 9.39 0.16
N GLY A 177 11.01 10.43 0.94
CA GLY A 177 10.01 11.40 1.39
C GLY A 177 9.57 11.30 2.84
N ASN A 178 9.05 12.42 3.33
CA ASN A 178 8.44 12.62 4.66
C ASN A 178 9.23 12.04 5.85
N LEU A 179 10.56 11.93 5.71
CA LEU A 179 11.45 11.48 6.78
C LEU A 179 11.74 12.62 7.73
N VAL A 180 11.68 12.39 9.05
CA VAL A 180 12.11 13.39 10.03
C VAL A 180 13.38 12.92 10.76
N PRO A 181 14.22 13.85 11.25
CA PRO A 181 15.54 13.55 11.79
C PRO A 181 15.51 12.98 13.22
N PHE A 182 14.62 12.04 13.51
CA PHE A 182 14.53 11.36 14.80
C PHE A 182 14.82 9.88 14.64
N GLY A 183 15.82 9.37 15.35
CA GLY A 183 16.17 7.96 15.37
C GLY A 183 15.63 7.29 16.62
N VAL A 184 15.10 6.08 16.46
CA VAL A 184 14.68 5.22 17.58
C VAL A 184 15.44 3.90 17.51
N SER A 185 16.00 3.48 18.65
CA SER A 185 16.70 2.20 18.75
C SER A 185 15.75 1.03 18.55
N VAL A 186 16.22 0.01 17.82
CA VAL A 186 15.54 -1.26 17.63
C VAL A 186 15.26 -2.02 18.93
N HIS A 187 16.06 -1.81 19.98
CA HIS A 187 15.87 -2.47 21.29
C HIS A 187 15.12 -1.59 22.31
N GLY A 188 15.08 -0.27 22.10
CA GLY A 188 14.40 0.68 22.97
C GLY A 188 12.93 0.96 22.61
N ILE A 189 12.42 0.27 21.59
CA ILE A 189 11.09 0.49 21.03
C ILE A 189 10.10 -0.53 21.57
N VAL A 190 8.85 -0.11 21.74
CA VAL A 190 7.74 -1.05 21.91
C VAL A 190 7.69 -1.95 20.68
N ASP A 191 7.41 -3.25 20.86
CA ASP A 191 7.20 -4.16 19.75
C ASP A 191 6.00 -3.67 18.91
N ILE A 192 6.30 -2.91 17.85
CA ILE A 192 5.31 -2.28 16.99
C ILE A 192 4.52 -3.36 16.26
N GLU A 193 5.15 -4.44 15.82
CA GLU A 193 4.49 -5.47 15.03
C GLU A 193 3.42 -6.20 15.85
N SER A 194 3.67 -6.48 17.13
CA SER A 194 2.67 -7.12 18.01
C SER A 194 1.70 -6.12 18.68
N SER A 195 2.07 -4.85 18.83
CA SER A 195 1.22 -3.85 19.50
C SER A 195 0.09 -3.33 18.62
N PRO A 196 -1.07 -2.96 19.20
CA PRO A 196 -2.11 -2.25 18.46
C PRO A 196 -1.61 -0.87 17.98
N SER A 197 -1.91 -0.54 16.72
CA SER A 197 -1.49 0.72 16.11
C SER A 197 -2.03 1.93 16.85
N ALA A 198 -1.20 2.96 17.03
CA ALA A 198 -1.58 4.24 17.63
C ALA A 198 -2.20 4.15 19.05
N THR A 199 -1.74 3.21 19.89
CA THR A 199 -2.28 3.03 21.26
C THR A 199 -1.29 3.29 22.38
N ILE A 200 0.01 3.10 22.13
CA ILE A 200 1.05 3.27 23.13
C ILE A 200 1.85 4.52 22.80
N GLU A 201 1.77 5.51 23.68
CA GLU A 201 2.55 6.74 23.55
C GLU A 201 4.05 6.44 23.76
N GLN A 202 4.89 7.04 22.93
CA GLN A 202 6.33 6.92 22.95
C GLN A 202 7.00 8.29 22.83
N GLN A 203 8.29 8.35 23.17
CA GLN A 203 9.10 9.56 23.04
C GLN A 203 10.13 9.37 21.91
N LEU A 204 10.45 10.45 21.18
CA LEU A 204 11.50 10.43 20.14
C LEU A 204 12.81 11.10 20.57
N THR A 205 12.73 12.06 21.49
CA THR A 205 13.89 12.83 21.94
C THR A 205 14.08 12.74 23.44
N TYR A 206 15.28 13.11 23.88
CA TYR A 206 15.71 12.91 25.26
C TYR A 206 16.18 14.23 25.88
N ARG A 207 15.93 14.40 27.18
CA ARG A 207 16.42 15.56 27.95
C ARG A 207 17.93 15.50 28.15
N SER A 208 18.42 14.29 28.42
CA SER A 208 19.81 13.97 28.71
C SER A 208 20.28 12.90 27.73
N TRP A 209 21.47 13.07 27.17
CA TRP A 209 22.08 12.10 26.27
C TRP A 209 22.35 10.76 26.98
N LYS A 210 22.52 10.77 28.31
CA LYS A 210 22.71 9.57 29.13
C LYS A 210 21.47 8.67 29.15
N ASP A 211 20.31 9.26 28.95
CA ASP A 211 19.03 8.56 28.92
C ASP A 211 18.65 8.17 27.48
N SER A 212 19.45 8.61 26.48
CA SER A 212 19.22 8.26 25.08
C SER A 212 19.63 6.82 24.81
N TRP A 213 18.97 6.23 23.81
CA TRP A 213 19.25 4.86 23.38
C TRP A 213 20.71 4.64 22.92
N THR A 214 21.40 5.70 22.47
CA THR A 214 22.79 5.60 22.04
C THR A 214 23.79 5.54 23.21
N GLY A 215 23.41 6.06 24.38
CA GLY A 215 24.36 6.43 25.44
C GLY A 215 25.52 7.35 24.99
N THR A 216 25.48 7.89 23.77
CA THR A 216 26.58 8.60 23.13
C THR A 216 26.57 10.05 23.59
N PRO A 217 27.70 10.58 24.10
CA PRO A 217 27.79 11.96 24.54
C PRO A 217 27.29 12.95 23.48
N GLY A 218 26.24 13.70 23.82
CA GLY A 218 25.69 14.73 22.95
C GLY A 218 24.64 14.27 21.95
N ALA A 219 24.32 12.97 21.86
CA ALA A 219 23.21 12.48 21.05
C ALA A 219 21.90 12.49 21.88
N PHE A 220 20.87 13.17 21.37
CA PHE A 220 19.58 13.34 22.07
C PHE A 220 18.40 12.74 21.29
N GLY A 221 18.68 11.75 20.43
CA GLY A 221 17.69 11.09 19.56
C GLY A 221 17.57 11.68 18.16
N THR A 222 18.32 12.74 17.84
CA THR A 222 18.30 13.38 16.52
C THR A 222 19.37 12.82 15.57
N LEU A 223 19.01 12.59 14.32
CA LEU A 223 19.89 12.10 13.26
C LEU A 223 20.21 13.22 12.26
N GLY A 224 21.46 13.34 11.86
CA GLY A 224 21.93 14.27 10.83
C GLY A 224 21.57 13.78 9.44
N LEU A 225 20.39 14.16 8.94
CA LEU A 225 19.99 13.94 7.55
C LEU A 225 20.72 14.96 6.66
N THR A 226 20.14 16.15 6.45
CA THR A 226 20.76 17.21 5.61
C THR A 226 20.94 18.55 6.32
N HIS A 227 20.33 18.72 7.49
CA HIS A 227 20.42 19.96 8.23
C HIS A 227 21.85 20.27 8.68
N THR A 228 22.25 21.54 8.56
CA THR A 228 23.55 22.06 9.00
C THR A 228 23.42 23.10 10.12
N SER A 229 22.20 23.54 10.40
CA SER A 229 21.87 24.55 11.40
C SER A 229 20.57 24.23 12.14
N GLY A 230 20.28 24.95 13.23
CA GLY A 230 18.99 24.86 13.90
C GLY A 230 17.81 25.26 13.00
N THR A 231 17.98 26.24 12.12
CA THR A 231 16.92 26.68 11.20
C THR A 231 16.56 25.58 10.19
N THR A 232 17.58 24.95 9.60
CA THR A 232 17.37 23.85 8.65
C THR A 232 16.83 22.60 9.35
N LEU A 233 17.22 22.34 10.61
CA LEU A 233 16.66 21.25 11.41
C LEU A 233 15.16 21.47 11.67
N ARG A 234 14.77 22.68 12.06
CA ARG A 234 13.36 23.06 12.25
C ARG A 234 12.56 22.81 10.97
N GLU A 235 13.08 23.24 9.82
CA GLU A 235 12.41 23.04 8.52
C GLU A 235 12.31 21.57 8.14
N GLU A 236 13.36 20.79 8.38
CA GLU A 236 13.40 19.34 8.12
C GLU A 236 12.35 18.60 8.97
N ILE A 237 12.17 18.98 10.23
CA ILE A 237 11.09 18.45 11.09
C ILE A 237 9.73 18.93 10.59
N GLN A 238 9.61 20.23 10.31
CA GLN A 238 8.33 20.85 9.94
C GLN A 238 7.75 20.27 8.65
N TRP A 239 8.58 20.14 7.61
CA TRP A 239 8.14 19.77 6.26
C TRP A 239 8.46 18.32 5.90
N GLY A 240 9.32 17.67 6.66
CA GLY A 240 9.89 16.38 6.29
C GLY A 240 11.02 16.54 5.27
N HIS A 241 11.86 15.53 5.23
CA HIS A 241 12.99 15.42 4.32
C HIS A 241 12.65 14.47 3.16
N PHE A 242 13.03 14.86 1.94
CA PHE A 242 12.70 14.15 0.69
C PHE A 242 13.90 13.49 -0.01
N GLY A 243 14.99 13.25 0.72
CA GLY A 243 16.07 12.38 0.26
C GLY A 243 15.73 10.88 0.38
N THR A 244 16.52 10.06 -0.31
CA THR A 244 16.41 8.61 -0.25
C THR A 244 17.30 8.04 0.85
N TYR A 245 16.72 7.22 1.73
CA TYR A 245 17.44 6.51 2.79
C TYR A 245 17.09 5.03 2.74
N GLY A 246 18.08 4.18 3.00
CA GLY A 246 17.94 2.74 2.94
C GLY A 246 18.37 2.03 4.22
N VAL A 247 17.78 0.85 4.43
CA VAL A 247 18.26 -0.11 5.42
C VAL A 247 19.69 -0.50 5.09
N GLY A 248 20.56 -0.49 6.10
CA GLY A 248 21.98 -0.73 5.95
C GLY A 248 22.84 0.54 5.89
N GLN A 249 22.25 1.69 5.59
CA GLN A 249 22.95 2.96 5.52
C GLN A 249 23.36 3.45 6.91
N TYR A 250 24.56 4.05 7.01
CA TYR A 250 24.99 4.78 8.20
C TYR A 250 24.60 6.26 8.07
N VAL A 251 24.01 6.80 9.14
CA VAL A 251 23.60 8.21 9.24
C VAL A 251 24.23 8.84 10.46
N ALA A 252 24.69 10.09 10.33
CA ALA A 252 25.30 10.81 11.44
C ALA A 252 24.27 11.06 12.55
N MET A 253 24.73 11.15 13.80
CA MET A 253 23.93 11.62 14.93
C MET A 253 24.16 13.12 15.09
N THR A 254 23.10 13.87 15.37
CA THR A 254 23.22 15.32 15.59
C THR A 254 23.58 15.60 17.05
N SER A 255 24.64 16.37 17.25
CA SER A 255 25.12 16.75 18.58
C SER A 255 24.35 17.93 19.19
N GLY A 256 24.11 17.86 20.50
CA GLY A 256 23.51 18.92 21.31
C GLY A 256 21.98 18.81 21.42
N ASN A 257 21.44 19.27 22.55
CA ASN A 257 19.99 19.21 22.82
C ASN A 257 19.29 20.38 22.11
N LYS A 258 19.04 20.26 20.79
CA LYS A 258 18.47 21.29 19.89
C LYS A 258 17.00 21.66 20.18
N THR A 259 16.66 21.85 21.45
CA THR A 259 15.34 22.13 22.02
C THR A 259 14.53 23.17 21.22
N GLY A 260 15.09 24.34 20.95
CA GLY A 260 14.35 25.43 20.28
C GLY A 260 13.90 25.05 18.86
N PRO A 261 14.83 24.66 17.97
CA PRO A 261 14.51 24.13 16.65
C PRO A 261 13.53 22.95 16.64
N ILE A 262 13.71 21.98 17.55
CA ILE A 262 12.86 20.80 17.64
C ILE A 262 11.43 21.19 18.01
N GLN A 263 11.27 22.05 19.02
CA GLN A 263 9.97 22.59 19.41
C GLN A 263 9.30 23.30 18.24
N GLN A 264 9.98 24.28 17.63
CA GLN A 264 9.41 25.08 16.54
C GLN A 264 9.02 24.22 15.32
N GLY A 265 9.84 23.21 14.99
CA GLY A 265 9.55 22.30 13.89
C GLY A 265 8.37 21.39 14.20
N THR A 266 8.29 20.88 15.43
CA THR A 266 7.19 20.04 15.93
C THR A 266 5.88 20.82 15.96
N ASP A 267 5.88 22.00 16.59
CA ASP A 267 4.73 22.90 16.68
C ASP A 267 4.28 23.34 15.27
N GLY A 268 5.23 23.67 14.40
CA GLY A 268 4.96 24.05 13.01
C GLY A 268 4.41 22.91 12.15
N ARG A 269 4.70 21.65 12.48
CA ARG A 269 4.11 20.48 11.83
C ARG A 269 2.69 20.22 12.35
N ILE A 270 2.50 20.30 13.68
CA ILE A 270 1.21 20.17 14.35
C ILE A 270 0.23 21.26 13.89
N ALA A 271 0.68 22.51 13.73
CA ALA A 271 -0.18 23.61 13.30
C ALA A 271 -0.73 23.47 11.87
N ARG A 272 -0.21 22.54 11.07
CA ARG A 272 -0.71 22.22 9.72
C ARG A 272 -1.65 21.03 9.69
N SER A 273 -1.85 20.38 10.84
CA SER A 273 -2.77 19.26 11.00
C SER A 273 -4.18 19.73 10.67
N GLN A 274 -4.95 18.89 10.00
CA GLN A 274 -6.38 19.17 9.82
C GLN A 274 -7.18 18.91 11.10
N TYR A 275 -6.61 18.13 12.03
CA TYR A 275 -7.17 17.85 13.35
C TYR A 275 -6.64 18.84 14.38
N ALA A 276 -7.52 19.38 15.23
CA ALA A 276 -7.15 20.36 16.24
C ALA A 276 -6.36 19.71 17.40
N THR A 277 -6.70 18.47 17.74
CA THR A 277 -6.05 17.71 18.82
C THR A 277 -5.57 16.35 18.35
N ILE A 278 -4.68 15.72 19.14
CA ILE A 278 -4.25 14.35 18.87
C ILE A 278 -5.39 13.35 19.09
N ASP A 279 -6.32 13.61 20.02
CA ASP A 279 -7.46 12.73 20.28
C ASP A 279 -8.44 12.71 19.11
N GLU A 280 -8.67 13.86 18.46
CA GLU A 280 -9.44 13.93 17.22
C GLU A 280 -8.77 13.16 16.08
N TRP A 281 -7.44 13.27 15.94
CA TRP A 281 -6.69 12.50 14.97
C TRP A 281 -6.76 10.99 15.27
N LEU A 282 -6.62 10.59 16.55
CA LEU A 282 -6.74 9.19 16.99
C LEU A 282 -8.12 8.62 16.69
N ALA A 283 -9.19 9.40 16.95
CA ALA A 283 -10.55 9.00 16.63
C ALA A 283 -10.75 8.77 15.12
N ALA A 284 -10.19 9.64 14.27
CA ALA A 284 -10.23 9.45 12.82
C ALA A 284 -9.37 8.25 12.38
N PHE A 285 -8.18 8.09 12.94
CA PHE A 285 -7.28 6.97 12.65
C PHE A 285 -7.88 5.62 13.08
N HIS A 286 -8.59 5.53 14.20
CA HIS A 286 -9.26 4.30 14.65
C HIS A 286 -10.68 4.14 14.10
N SER A 287 -11.13 5.04 13.22
CA SER A 287 -12.45 4.96 12.59
C SER A 287 -12.58 3.69 11.73
N ASP A 288 -13.81 3.17 11.64
CA ASP A 288 -14.22 2.17 10.65
C ASP A 288 -14.54 2.82 9.28
N ASP A 289 -14.53 4.15 9.19
CA ASP A 289 -14.66 4.88 7.92
C ASP A 289 -13.29 4.91 7.20
N PRO A 290 -13.16 4.27 6.02
CA PRO A 290 -11.91 4.23 5.28
C PRO A 290 -11.43 5.60 4.81
N VAL A 291 -12.34 6.55 4.55
CA VAL A 291 -11.95 7.90 4.12
C VAL A 291 -11.29 8.63 5.29
N ALA A 292 -11.94 8.65 6.45
CA ALA A 292 -11.40 9.26 7.66
C ALA A 292 -10.06 8.62 8.09
N HIS A 293 -9.95 7.29 8.01
CA HIS A 293 -8.71 6.57 8.30
C HIS A 293 -7.57 7.01 7.38
N GLN A 294 -7.84 7.06 6.08
CA GLN A 294 -6.84 7.42 5.07
C GLN A 294 -6.45 8.90 5.14
N GLU A 295 -7.39 9.79 5.43
CA GLU A 295 -7.12 11.21 5.70
C GLU A 295 -6.25 11.39 6.95
N ALA A 296 -6.48 10.59 8.00
CA ALA A 296 -5.64 10.60 9.20
C ALA A 296 -4.20 10.16 8.87
N LEU A 297 -4.02 9.13 8.03
CA LEU A 297 -2.70 8.67 7.57
C LEU A 297 -1.95 9.71 6.71
N GLN A 298 -2.67 10.62 6.04
CA GLN A 298 -2.10 11.71 5.23
C GLN A 298 -1.86 13.01 6.02
N ASP A 299 -2.24 13.04 7.30
CA ASP A 299 -2.10 14.23 8.14
C ASP A 299 -0.64 14.66 8.31
N SER A 300 -0.42 15.97 8.51
CA SER A 300 0.92 16.51 8.70
C SER A 300 1.63 15.95 9.94
N ARG A 301 0.94 15.41 10.94
CA ARG A 301 1.56 14.77 12.11
C ARG A 301 2.19 13.42 11.80
N VAL A 302 1.77 12.76 10.72
CA VAL A 302 2.26 11.44 10.33
C VAL A 302 3.60 11.61 9.60
N VAL A 303 4.64 10.99 10.16
CA VAL A 303 6.03 11.06 9.70
C VAL A 303 6.63 9.67 9.55
N LEU A 304 7.66 9.57 8.72
CA LEU A 304 8.59 8.45 8.76
C LEU A 304 9.77 8.77 9.66
N ILE A 305 10.22 7.78 10.43
CA ILE A 305 11.40 7.85 11.29
C ILE A 305 12.31 6.64 11.03
N PRO A 306 13.64 6.81 10.99
CA PRO A 306 14.57 5.69 10.95
C PRO A 306 14.56 4.90 12.26
N ILE A 307 14.50 3.58 12.14
CA ILE A 307 14.85 2.65 13.21
C ILE A 307 16.33 2.31 13.05
N VAL A 308 17.08 2.43 14.13
CA VAL A 308 18.53 2.33 14.14
C VAL A 308 19.00 1.26 15.12
N ASP A 309 20.16 0.69 14.85
CA ASP A 309 20.81 -0.29 15.73
C ASP A 309 21.96 0.37 16.48
N GLU A 310 21.76 0.61 17.77
CA GLU A 310 22.71 1.25 18.66
C GLU A 310 23.97 0.43 18.93
N THR A 311 23.92 -0.87 18.63
CA THR A 311 25.10 -1.73 18.72
C THR A 311 26.02 -1.55 17.51
N GLN A 312 25.56 -0.89 16.45
CA GLN A 312 26.28 -0.66 15.21
C GLN A 312 26.56 0.83 14.97
N ILE A 313 27.36 1.39 15.88
CA ILE A 313 27.85 2.77 15.80
C ILE A 313 29.29 2.78 15.26
N ILE A 314 29.56 3.63 14.27
CA ILE A 314 30.90 3.90 13.72
C ILE A 314 31.14 5.41 13.80
N GLY A 315 32.06 5.83 14.67
CA GLY A 315 32.31 7.24 14.93
C GLY A 315 31.06 7.93 15.49
N GLU A 316 30.59 8.96 14.79
CA GLU A 316 29.34 9.68 15.12
C GLU A 316 28.14 9.20 14.29
N SER A 317 28.26 8.06 13.60
CA SER A 317 27.18 7.53 12.75
C SER A 317 26.62 6.22 13.28
N VAL A 318 25.31 6.02 13.08
CA VAL A 318 24.57 4.82 13.46
C VAL A 318 23.96 4.17 12.22
N ARG A 319 23.83 2.84 12.23
CA ARG A 319 23.22 2.10 11.12
C ARG A 319 21.69 2.12 11.20
N ILE A 320 21.04 2.40 10.07
CA ILE A 320 19.59 2.23 9.88
C ILE A 320 19.30 0.74 9.66
N VAL A 321 18.37 0.19 10.44
CA VAL A 321 17.90 -1.21 10.32
C VAL A 321 16.45 -1.33 9.86
N GLY A 322 15.72 -0.23 9.84
CA GLY A 322 14.35 -0.18 9.35
C GLY A 322 13.76 1.22 9.38
N PHE A 323 12.47 1.31 9.09
CA PHE A 323 11.70 2.55 9.16
C PHE A 323 10.37 2.26 9.84
N ALA A 324 9.90 3.23 10.62
CA ALA A 324 8.59 3.19 11.24
C ALA A 324 7.81 4.47 10.94
N THR A 325 6.49 4.37 10.96
CA THR A 325 5.58 5.51 10.84
C THR A 325 5.17 5.93 12.22
N TYR A 326 5.13 7.25 12.43
CA TYR A 326 4.89 7.85 13.72
C TYR A 326 3.96 9.04 13.59
N ALA A 327 2.97 9.14 14.46
CA ALA A 327 2.09 10.29 14.56
C ALA A 327 2.54 11.18 15.72
N ILE A 328 2.97 12.40 15.41
CA ILE A 328 3.44 13.37 16.40
C ILE A 328 2.23 13.95 17.16
N ALA A 329 2.20 13.71 18.48
CA ALA A 329 1.16 14.21 19.37
C ALA A 329 1.49 15.64 19.83
N GLU A 330 2.65 15.83 20.45
CA GLU A 330 3.01 17.08 21.10
C GLU A 330 4.51 17.21 21.38
N TRP A 331 4.91 18.45 21.72
CA TRP A 331 6.17 18.76 22.37
C TRP A 331 5.95 19.06 23.86
N ARG A 332 6.53 18.25 24.75
CA ARG A 332 6.49 18.49 26.20
C ARG A 332 7.68 19.32 26.65
N ASN A 333 7.48 20.64 26.76
CA ASN A 333 8.56 21.60 27.03
C ASN A 333 9.30 21.38 28.36
N GLY A 334 8.62 20.88 29.41
CA GLY A 334 9.25 20.59 30.70
C GLY A 334 10.22 19.39 30.63
N GLU A 335 9.96 18.46 29.72
CA GLU A 335 10.76 17.26 29.51
C GLU A 335 11.78 17.40 28.39
N LYS A 336 11.57 18.35 27.47
CA LYS A 336 12.35 18.51 26.23
C LYS A 336 12.20 17.31 25.29
N LYS A 337 10.96 16.83 25.15
CA LYS A 337 10.66 15.61 24.40
C LYS A 337 9.54 15.79 23.41
N VAL A 338 9.67 15.13 22.26
CA VAL A 338 8.59 14.91 21.29
C VAL A 338 7.88 13.61 21.66
N TYR A 339 6.57 13.67 21.86
CA TYR A 339 5.72 12.52 22.14
C TYR A 339 4.75 12.25 20.99
N GLY A 340 4.27 11.02 20.92
CA GLY A 340 3.40 10.55 19.86
C GLY A 340 3.26 9.04 19.85
N TYR A 341 2.82 8.50 18.74
CA TYR A 341 2.41 7.10 18.64
C TYR A 341 3.01 6.44 17.41
N PHE A 342 3.47 5.20 17.55
CA PHE A 342 3.78 4.39 16.39
C PHE A 342 2.49 3.97 15.68
N VAL A 343 2.50 4.09 14.37
CA VAL A 343 1.34 3.84 13.51
C VAL A 343 1.72 2.78 12.50
N LYS A 344 0.84 1.80 12.34
CA LYS A 344 0.94 0.82 11.27
C LYS A 344 0.39 1.43 9.99
N SER A 345 1.21 1.44 8.94
CA SER A 345 0.83 2.04 7.67
C SER A 345 1.54 1.36 6.51
N THR A 346 1.05 1.66 5.31
CA THR A 346 1.77 1.39 4.08
C THR A 346 2.43 2.65 3.54
N TYR A 347 3.60 2.48 2.92
CA TYR A 347 4.36 3.56 2.32
C TYR A 347 4.90 3.15 0.96
N GLN A 348 5.01 4.10 0.04
CA GLN A 348 5.60 3.84 -1.27
C GLN A 348 7.13 3.76 -1.14
N GLY A 349 7.70 2.59 -1.43
CA GLY A 349 9.12 2.33 -1.28
C GLY A 349 9.51 1.01 -1.94
N SER A 350 10.77 0.62 -1.77
CA SER A 350 11.21 -0.70 -2.20
C SER A 350 10.99 -1.71 -1.08
N VAL A 351 10.65 -2.95 -1.43
CA VAL A 351 10.58 -4.06 -0.48
C VAL A 351 11.96 -4.69 -0.33
N GLY A 352 12.35 -5.00 0.90
CA GLY A 352 13.51 -5.83 1.19
C GLY A 352 13.10 -7.19 1.71
N GLU A 353 13.82 -8.23 1.30
CA GLU A 353 13.63 -9.60 1.80
C GLU A 353 14.40 -9.81 3.11
N GLY A 354 13.79 -10.54 4.05
CA GLY A 354 14.42 -10.93 5.31
C GLY A 354 14.72 -9.78 6.28
N LEU A 355 14.15 -8.59 6.06
CA LEU A 355 14.28 -7.46 6.99
C LEU A 355 13.27 -7.58 8.14
N ALA A 356 13.61 -7.00 9.28
CA ALA A 356 12.68 -6.85 10.39
C ALA A 356 11.60 -5.81 10.06
N GLY A 357 10.36 -6.07 10.47
CA GLY A 357 9.24 -5.14 10.35
C GLY A 357 9.12 -4.23 11.56
N PHE A 358 8.74 -2.96 11.34
CA PHE A 358 8.54 -1.96 12.39
C PHE A 358 7.21 -1.20 12.19
N GLY A 359 6.18 -1.89 11.71
CA GLY A 359 4.86 -1.30 11.46
C GLY A 359 4.76 -0.44 10.20
N THR A 360 5.83 -0.22 9.44
CA THR A 360 5.74 0.35 8.09
C THR A 360 6.05 -0.72 7.06
N ARG A 361 5.17 -0.88 6.07
CA ARG A 361 5.39 -1.80 4.94
C ARG A 361 5.26 -1.08 3.61
N SER A 362 5.87 -1.65 2.58
CA SER A 362 5.63 -1.24 1.20
C SER A 362 4.85 -2.31 0.46
N TYR A 363 4.12 -1.89 -0.57
CA TYR A 363 3.34 -2.77 -1.41
C TYR A 363 3.93 -2.87 -2.82
N TYR A 364 3.77 -4.03 -3.44
CA TYR A 364 4.14 -4.26 -4.84
C TYR A 364 3.13 -5.20 -5.50
N LEU A 365 2.82 -4.92 -6.76
CA LEU A 365 2.01 -5.80 -7.61
C LEU A 365 2.81 -7.05 -7.95
N LEU A 366 2.13 -8.20 -7.96
CA LEU A 366 2.70 -9.50 -8.31
C LEU A 366 2.55 -9.86 -9.78
#